data_AF-A0A968X686-F1
#
_entry.id   AF-A0A968X686-F1
#
_cell.length_a   1.000
_cell.length_b   1.000
_cell.length_c   1.000
_cell.angle_alpha   90.00
_cell.angle_beta   90.00
_cell.angle_gamma   90.00
#
_symmetry.space_group_name_H-M   'P 1'
#
loop_
_entity.id
_entity.type
_entity.pdbx_description
1 polymer ?
#
loop_
_entity_poly.entity_id
_entity_poly.type
_entity_poly.pdbx_seq_one_letter_code
_entity_poly.pdbx_strand_id
1 'polypeptide(L)'
;MLHLLADLPQCRDRTQKAVHHDWGNTAYSISDLNKDGLPELQSGDDRFAYAFSSYAASGYPLKVWRYEDGQLQDATEQYPEAIRQSAEQNWQNVLRAQTESREVRGYLAAYLADQYALGSRK
;
A
#
# COMPACT_ATOMS: atom_id res chain seq x y z
N MET A 1 -37.32 -40.89 12.36
CA MET A 1 -36.54 -40.13 13.35
C MET A 1 -35.17 -39.85 12.75
N LEU A 2 -35.03 -38.73 12.03
CA LEU A 2 -33.79 -38.31 11.37
C LEU A 2 -33.13 -37.23 12.26
N HIS A 3 -31.91 -37.46 12.71
CA HIS A 3 -31.05 -36.42 13.30
C HIS A 3 -29.67 -36.57 12.65
N LEU A 4 -29.29 -35.63 11.79
CA LEU A 4 -27.89 -35.27 11.55
C LEU A 4 -27.84 -33.91 10.85
N LEU A 5 -27.77 -32.83 11.65
CA LEU A 5 -27.27 -31.53 11.18
C LEU A 5 -25.80 -31.51 11.58
N ALA A 6 -24.92 -31.81 10.62
CA ALA A 6 -23.49 -31.68 10.78
C ALA A 6 -23.08 -30.21 10.64
N ASP A 7 -22.47 -29.70 11.71
CA ASP A 7 -21.46 -28.65 11.77
C ASP A 7 -21.53 -27.53 10.72
N LEU A 8 -22.33 -26.50 11.05
CA LEU A 8 -22.11 -25.17 10.50
C LEU A 8 -20.76 -24.65 11.02
N PRO A 9 -19.87 -24.12 10.17
CA PRO A 9 -18.60 -23.56 10.61
C PRO A 9 -18.88 -22.45 11.62
N GLN A 10 -18.30 -22.60 12.80
CA GLN A 10 -18.37 -21.62 13.87
C GLN A 10 -17.92 -20.26 13.31
N CYS A 11 -18.82 -19.26 13.34
CA CYS A 11 -18.42 -17.86 13.19
C CYS A 11 -17.36 -17.59 14.25
N ARG A 12 -16.09 -17.42 13.84
CA ARG A 12 -15.02 -17.00 14.74
C ARG A 12 -15.47 -15.73 15.45
N ASP A 13 -15.57 -15.81 16.77
CA ASP A 13 -15.59 -14.65 17.66
C ASP A 13 -14.27 -13.90 17.51
N ARG A 14 -14.16 -13.07 16.47
CA ARG A 14 -13.05 -12.11 16.33
C ARG A 14 -13.52 -10.81 16.99
N THR A 15 -13.17 -10.64 18.25
CA THR A 15 -13.17 -9.31 18.88
C THR A 15 -12.14 -8.46 18.14
N GLN A 16 -12.59 -7.72 17.12
CA GLN A 16 -11.75 -6.77 16.40
C GLN A 16 -11.45 -5.59 17.32
N LYS A 17 -10.16 -5.34 17.57
CA LYS A 17 -9.71 -4.20 18.37
C LYS A 17 -9.56 -2.99 17.46
N ALA A 18 -10.12 -1.85 17.87
CA ALA A 18 -9.87 -0.59 17.19
C ALA A 18 -8.37 -0.31 17.11
N VAL A 19 -7.88 -0.01 15.92
CA VAL A 19 -6.50 0.41 15.65
C VAL A 19 -6.53 1.84 15.14
N HIS A 20 -5.59 2.65 15.62
CA HIS A 20 -5.32 3.98 15.08
C HIS A 20 -4.00 3.92 14.31
N HIS A 21 -3.99 4.44 13.08
CA HIS A 21 -2.80 4.55 12.26
C HIS A 21 -2.75 5.96 11.68
N ASP A 22 -1.62 6.63 11.87
CA ASP A 22 -1.38 7.95 11.32
C ASP A 22 -0.82 7.80 9.90
N TRP A 23 -1.54 8.32 8.92
CA TRP A 23 -1.18 8.27 7.50
C TRP A 23 -0.34 9.48 7.07
N GLY A 24 -0.11 10.45 7.96
CA GLY A 24 0.64 11.66 7.66
C GLY A 24 -0.05 12.50 6.58
N ASN A 25 0.70 12.84 5.52
CA ASN A 25 0.20 13.65 4.40
C ASN A 25 -0.46 12.81 3.30
N THR A 26 -0.47 11.49 3.41
CA THR A 26 -1.09 10.61 2.42
C THR A 26 -2.47 10.14 2.91
N ALA A 27 -3.34 9.81 1.97
CA ALA A 27 -4.59 9.10 2.26
C ALA A 27 -4.36 7.59 2.13
N TYR A 28 -5.37 6.81 2.52
CA TYR A 28 -5.39 5.37 2.24
C TYR A 28 -6.62 4.99 1.42
N SER A 29 -6.52 3.88 0.70
CA SER A 29 -7.63 3.18 0.06
C SER A 29 -7.70 1.74 0.56
N ILE A 30 -8.84 1.08 0.39
CA ILE A 30 -9.06 -0.31 0.82
C ILE A 30 -9.38 -1.16 -0.41
N SER A 31 -8.67 -2.27 -0.57
CA SER A 31 -8.92 -3.23 -1.65
C SER A 31 -8.35 -4.60 -1.30
N ASP A 32 -9.03 -5.66 -1.72
CA ASP A 32 -8.49 -7.03 -1.68
C ASP A 32 -7.56 -7.25 -2.88
N LEU A 33 -6.26 -7.06 -2.67
CA LEU A 33 -5.22 -7.06 -3.70
C LEU A 33 -4.88 -8.47 -4.18
N ASN A 34 -4.96 -9.46 -3.30
CA ASN A 34 -4.61 -10.85 -3.58
C ASN A 34 -5.84 -11.75 -3.81
N LYS A 35 -7.05 -11.23 -3.62
CA LYS A 35 -8.35 -11.92 -3.76
C LYS A 35 -8.55 -13.05 -2.76
N ASP A 36 -8.02 -12.91 -1.55
CA ASP A 36 -8.17 -13.91 -0.47
C ASP A 36 -9.40 -13.67 0.42
N GLY A 37 -10.16 -12.61 0.16
CA GLY A 37 -11.34 -12.21 0.94
C GLY A 37 -11.01 -11.36 2.17
N LEU A 38 -9.74 -11.02 2.40
CA LEU A 38 -9.28 -10.09 3.43
C LEU A 38 -8.74 -8.82 2.74
N PRO A 39 -9.35 -7.64 2.96
CA PRO A 39 -8.89 -6.44 2.29
C PRO A 39 -7.58 -5.90 2.89
N GLU A 40 -6.73 -5.34 2.03
CA GLU A 40 -5.57 -4.55 2.41
C GLU A 40 -5.85 -3.05 2.38
N LEU A 41 -5.10 -2.31 3.18
CA LEU A 41 -5.05 -0.85 3.10
C LEU A 41 -3.82 -0.43 2.30
N GLN A 42 -4.03 0.36 1.25
CA GLN A 42 -2.97 0.92 0.42
C GLN A 42 -2.78 2.39 0.74
N SER A 43 -1.55 2.84 0.84
CA SER A 43 -1.21 4.25 1.06
C SER A 43 0.16 4.59 0.44
N GLY A 44 0.52 5.86 0.45
CA GLY A 44 1.87 6.31 0.08
C GLY A 44 2.78 6.40 1.30
N ASP A 45 4.07 6.11 1.14
CA ASP A 45 5.06 6.27 2.20
C ASP A 45 5.29 7.75 2.54
N ASP A 46 4.63 8.25 3.59
CA ASP A 46 4.67 9.65 4.00
C ASP A 46 6.09 10.16 4.31
N ARG A 47 7.06 9.28 4.56
CA ARG A 47 8.47 9.68 4.73
C ARG A 47 9.05 10.37 3.49
N PHE A 48 8.39 10.24 2.33
CA PHE A 48 8.77 10.92 1.09
C PHE A 48 8.16 12.32 0.96
N ALA A 49 7.17 12.68 1.79
CA ALA A 49 6.62 14.03 1.83
C ALA A 49 7.74 15.02 2.15
N TYR A 50 7.95 16.02 1.30
CA TYR A 50 8.97 17.07 1.45
C TYR A 50 10.44 16.60 1.46
N ALA A 51 10.73 15.31 1.43
CA ALA A 51 12.09 14.79 1.57
C ALA A 51 12.96 15.06 0.33
N PHE A 52 12.34 15.07 -0.86
CA PHE A 52 13.06 15.15 -2.15
C PHE A 52 12.62 16.33 -3.04
N SER A 53 11.53 17.00 -2.69
CA SER A 53 10.93 18.12 -3.44
C SER A 53 9.89 18.83 -2.58
N SER A 54 9.21 19.85 -3.12
CA SER A 54 8.01 20.41 -2.48
C SER A 54 6.88 19.38 -2.37
N TYR A 55 5.89 19.61 -1.50
CA TYR A 55 4.74 18.71 -1.35
C TYR A 55 4.04 18.39 -2.68
N ALA A 56 3.78 19.45 -3.47
CA ALA A 56 3.07 19.35 -4.74
C ALA A 56 3.82 18.48 -5.78
N ALA A 57 5.14 18.38 -5.65
CA ALA A 57 6.00 17.57 -6.52
C ALA A 57 6.62 16.36 -5.79
N SER A 58 6.08 15.99 -4.63
CA SER A 58 6.44 14.76 -3.94
C SER A 58 5.78 13.56 -4.63
N GLY A 59 6.57 12.52 -4.86
CA GLY A 59 6.07 11.20 -5.20
C GLY A 59 6.06 10.33 -3.95
N TYR A 60 5.18 9.32 -3.92
CA TYR A 60 5.05 8.43 -2.77
C TYR A 60 5.18 6.97 -3.24
N PRO A 61 6.20 6.23 -2.75
CA PRO A 61 6.26 4.78 -2.94
C PRO A 61 5.08 4.09 -2.26
N LEU A 62 4.68 2.92 -2.76
CA LEU A 62 3.54 2.20 -2.20
C LEU A 62 3.84 1.66 -0.80
N LYS A 63 2.85 1.75 0.09
CA LYS A 63 2.75 0.99 1.33
C LYS A 63 1.46 0.18 1.32
N VAL A 64 1.56 -1.10 1.66
CA VAL A 64 0.41 -1.99 1.86
C VAL A 64 0.39 -2.46 3.29
N TRP A 65 -0.77 -2.36 3.94
CA TRP A 65 -0.97 -2.75 5.33
C TRP A 65 -2.03 -3.84 5.44
N ARG A 66 -1.74 -4.87 6.24
CA ARG A 66 -2.69 -5.91 6.62
C ARG A 66 -3.09 -5.74 8.08
N TYR A 67 -4.38 -5.87 8.37
CA TYR A 67 -4.86 -5.91 9.74
C TYR A 67 -4.84 -7.33 10.28
N GLU A 68 -3.98 -7.57 11.26
CA GLU A 68 -3.83 -8.88 11.90
C GLU A 68 -3.65 -8.66 13.41
N ASP A 69 -4.41 -9.42 14.22
CA ASP A 69 -4.32 -9.44 15.68
C ASP A 69 -4.32 -8.05 16.35
N GLY A 70 -5.14 -7.13 15.83
CA GLY A 70 -5.29 -5.79 16.41
C GLY A 70 -4.25 -4.77 15.96
N GLN A 71 -3.44 -5.09 14.95
CA GLN A 71 -2.38 -4.22 14.44
C GLN A 71 -2.39 -4.14 12.92
N LEU A 72 -1.95 -3.00 12.38
CA LEU A 72 -1.62 -2.86 10.97
C LEU A 72 -0.15 -3.21 10.78
N GLN A 73 0.12 -4.28 10.04
CA GLN A 73 1.47 -4.72 9.69
C GLN A 73 1.78 -4.32 8.25
N ASP A 74 2.99 -3.81 8.03
CA ASP A 74 3.48 -3.52 6.69
C ASP A 74 3.71 -4.83 5.95
N ALA A 75 2.93 -5.04 4.90
CA ALA A 75 2.95 -6.21 4.05
C ALA A 75 3.35 -5.87 2.62
N THR A 76 3.88 -4.67 2.37
CA THR A 76 4.18 -4.12 1.02
C THR A 76 4.92 -5.12 0.14
N GLU A 77 5.95 -5.78 0.68
CA GLU A 77 6.77 -6.75 -0.06
C GLU A 77 5.99 -7.98 -0.56
N GLN A 78 4.81 -8.28 0.00
CA GLN A 78 3.99 -9.41 -0.44
C GLN A 78 3.22 -9.11 -1.73
N TYR A 79 3.18 -7.85 -2.21
CA TYR A 79 2.36 -7.41 -3.34
C TYR A 79 3.21 -6.85 -4.51
N PRO A 80 3.97 -7.70 -5.24
CA PRO A 80 4.85 -7.25 -6.34
C PRO A 80 4.13 -6.55 -7.47
N GLU A 81 2.92 -7.01 -7.80
CA GLU A 81 2.10 -6.41 -8.86
C GLU A 81 1.70 -4.99 -8.49
N ALA A 82 1.26 -4.76 -7.25
CA ALA A 82 0.89 -3.43 -6.77
C ALA A 82 2.10 -2.49 -6.72
N ILE A 83 3.27 -2.96 -6.26
CA ILE A 83 4.50 -2.17 -6.29
C ILE A 83 4.90 -1.82 -7.73
N ARG A 84 4.77 -2.75 -8.69
CA ARG A 84 5.02 -2.45 -10.11
C ARG A 84 4.08 -1.39 -10.67
N GLN A 85 2.80 -1.42 -10.30
CA GLN A 85 1.83 -0.41 -10.70
C GLN A 85 2.17 0.96 -10.10
N SER A 86 2.57 1.00 -8.82
CA SER A 86 3.06 2.23 -8.17
C SER A 86 4.30 2.78 -8.87
N ALA A 87 5.28 1.93 -9.18
CA ALA A 87 6.48 2.34 -9.89
C ALA A 87 6.12 2.94 -11.26
N GLU A 88 5.27 2.28 -12.03
CA GLU A 88 4.82 2.80 -13.32
C GLU A 88 4.13 4.16 -13.18
N GLN A 89 3.26 4.33 -12.18
CA GLN A 89 2.60 5.61 -11.94
C GLN A 89 3.58 6.72 -11.56
N ASN A 90 4.56 6.42 -10.70
CA ASN A 90 5.63 7.37 -10.35
C ASN A 90 6.50 7.72 -11.57
N TRP A 91 6.76 6.76 -12.46
CA TRP A 91 7.48 7.02 -13.71
C TRP A 91 6.68 7.90 -14.68
N GLN A 92 5.38 7.66 -14.85
CA GLN A 92 4.52 8.54 -15.65
C GLN A 92 4.48 9.97 -15.10
N ASN A 93 4.52 10.14 -13.78
CA ASN A 93 4.65 11.45 -13.15
C ASN A 93 5.99 12.12 -13.46
N VAL A 94 7.09 11.38 -13.49
CA VAL A 94 8.41 11.88 -13.95
C VAL A 94 8.31 12.42 -15.37
N LEU A 95 7.78 11.63 -16.31
CA LEU A 95 7.67 12.03 -17.72
C LEU A 95 6.80 13.27 -17.92
N ARG A 96 5.66 13.33 -17.21
CA ARG A 96 4.76 14.49 -17.22
C ARG A 96 5.46 15.73 -16.66
N ALA A 97 6.11 15.62 -15.49
CA ALA A 97 6.80 16.74 -14.87
C ALA A 97 7.94 17.27 -15.75
N GLN A 98 8.69 16.38 -16.43
CA GLN A 98 9.71 16.78 -17.40
C GLN A 98 9.10 17.57 -18.57
N THR A 99 8.01 17.07 -19.15
CA THR A 99 7.32 17.74 -20.27
C THR A 99 6.78 19.11 -19.87
N GLU A 100 6.31 19.26 -18.63
CA GLU A 100 5.78 20.50 -18.09
C GLU A 100 6.84 21.41 -17.47
N SER A 101 8.13 21.05 -17.54
CA SER A 101 9.25 21.78 -16.89
C SER A 101 9.04 22.01 -15.38
N ARG A 102 8.43 21.03 -14.69
CA ARG A 102 8.22 21.01 -13.23
C ARG A 102 9.30 20.21 -12.51
N GLU A 103 9.27 20.23 -11.18
CA GLU A 103 10.19 19.44 -10.36
C GLU A 103 9.97 17.93 -10.54
N VAL A 104 11.05 17.21 -10.83
CA VAL A 104 11.02 15.76 -11.14
C VAL A 104 11.50 14.90 -9.97
N ARG A 105 12.31 15.47 -9.08
CA ARG A 105 13.09 14.72 -8.07
C ARG A 105 12.21 13.89 -7.12
N GLY A 106 11.06 14.42 -6.68
CA GLY A 106 10.17 13.69 -5.78
C GLY A 106 9.57 12.44 -6.43
N TYR A 107 9.04 12.56 -7.65
CA TYR A 107 8.51 11.42 -8.41
C TYR A 107 9.59 10.38 -8.74
N LEU A 108 10.79 10.84 -9.12
CA LEU A 108 11.91 9.95 -9.44
C LEU A 108 12.38 9.18 -8.19
N ALA A 109 12.46 9.83 -7.04
CA ALA A 109 12.83 9.18 -5.79
C ALA A 109 11.83 8.08 -5.41
N ALA A 110 10.52 8.36 -5.56
CA ALA A 110 9.47 7.38 -5.29
C ALA A 110 9.54 6.18 -6.24
N TYR A 111 9.73 6.42 -7.54
CA TYR A 111 9.96 5.37 -8.54
C TYR A 111 11.14 4.46 -8.15
N LEU A 112 12.29 5.05 -7.79
CA LEU A 112 13.48 4.28 -7.43
C LEU A 112 13.28 3.46 -6.15
N ALA A 113 12.50 3.96 -5.19
CA ALA A 113 12.16 3.21 -3.99
C ALA A 113 11.27 2.00 -4.30
N ASP A 114 10.26 2.15 -5.17
CA ASP A 114 9.44 1.02 -5.63
C ASP A 114 10.30 -0.02 -6.38
N GLN A 115 11.22 0.43 -7.25
CA GLN A 115 12.17 -0.46 -7.94
C GLN A 115 13.09 -1.20 -6.97
N TYR A 116 13.57 -0.51 -5.92
CA TYR A 116 14.38 -1.13 -4.88
C TYR A 116 13.61 -2.22 -4.12
N ALA A 117 12.33 -1.97 -3.78
CA ALA A 117 11.47 -2.96 -3.14
C ALA A 117 11.19 -4.19 -4.03
N LEU A 118 11.16 -4.00 -5.36
CA LEU A 118 11.07 -5.12 -6.30
C LEU A 118 12.37 -5.93 -6.37
N GLY A 119 13.53 -5.27 -6.38
CA GLY A 119 14.84 -5.91 -6.50
C GLY A 119 15.41 -6.52 -5.21
N SER A 120 14.90 -6.11 -4.04
CA SER A 120 15.34 -6.62 -2.73
C SER A 120 14.76 -7.99 -2.38
N ARG A 121 13.81 -8.50 -3.17
CA ARG A 121 13.33 -9.87 -3.10
C ARG A 121 14.35 -10.81 -3.72
N LYS A 122 15.17 -11.45 -2.89
CA LYS A 122 16.04 -12.58 -3.27
C LYS A 122 15.67 -13.81 -2.47
#